data_AF-G9PF46-F1
#
_entry.id   AF-G9PF46-F1
#
_cell.length_a   1.000
_cell.length_b   1.000
_cell.length_c   1.000
_cell.angle_alpha   90.00
_cell.angle_beta   90.00
_cell.angle_gamma   90.00
#
_symmetry.space_group_name_H-M   'P 1'
#
loop_
_entity.id
_entity.type
_entity.pdbx_description
1 polymer ?
#
loop_
_entity_poly.entity_id
_entity_poly.type
_entity_poly.pdbx_seq_one_letter_code
_entity_poly.pdbx_strand_id
1 'polypeptide(L)'
;MRKAVICLAAGLAVLTVSAMGTFGSKPIENPDFAGPKVGVVETDQNGDRVWRGEQPEVMYKILADFTPLREHHSDNIIDSSLTSDRQVLEVYVRNVAGPGMEQLSALASKYPQHIRVKTTTVTEADAQRVSDYITENNLWGNPVLGVGLSAETNSVTVDVDPSYLAKGEPMPLDSATLGVKLTFKSGEVITPLR
;
A
#
# COMPACT_ATOMS: atom_id res chain seq x y z
N MET A 1 47.17 -24.11 -61.96
CA MET A 1 45.97 -23.29 -62.25
C MET A 1 44.76 -24.21 -62.50
N ARG A 2 43.91 -24.43 -61.49
CA ARG A 2 42.48 -24.75 -61.63
C ARG A 2 41.79 -24.21 -60.38
N LYS A 3 40.87 -23.26 -60.57
CA LYS A 3 40.07 -22.62 -59.53
C LYS A 3 38.92 -23.58 -59.17
N ALA A 4 38.74 -23.86 -57.88
CA ALA A 4 37.51 -24.42 -57.36
C ALA A 4 36.90 -23.36 -56.45
N VAL A 5 35.79 -22.77 -56.92
CA VAL A 5 34.90 -21.93 -56.13
C VAL A 5 34.00 -22.88 -55.37
N ILE A 6 34.06 -22.84 -54.04
CA ILE A 6 33.04 -23.43 -53.18
C ILE A 6 32.53 -22.30 -52.30
N CYS A 7 31.34 -21.80 -52.66
CA CYS A 7 30.53 -20.98 -51.78
C CYS A 7 30.14 -21.83 -50.57
N LEU A 8 30.44 -21.36 -49.36
CA LEU A 8 29.79 -21.86 -48.15
C LEU A 8 29.11 -20.68 -47.45
N ALA A 9 27.79 -20.81 -47.35
CA ALA A 9 26.88 -19.80 -46.84
C ALA A 9 27.27 -19.33 -45.43
N ALA A 10 27.19 -18.02 -45.22
CA ALA A 10 27.20 -17.41 -43.90
C ALA A 10 25.93 -17.84 -43.15
N GLY A 11 26.03 -18.96 -42.42
CA GLY A 11 25.06 -19.34 -41.41
C GLY A 11 25.18 -18.38 -40.23
N LEU A 12 24.40 -17.31 -40.27
CA LEU A 12 24.21 -16.41 -39.14
C LEU A 12 23.45 -17.19 -38.06
N ALA A 13 24.18 -17.88 -37.19
CA ALA A 13 23.62 -18.47 -35.98
C ALA A 13 23.27 -17.31 -35.02
N VAL A 14 22.06 -16.79 -35.17
CA VAL A 14 21.43 -15.99 -34.12
C VAL A 14 21.18 -16.96 -32.96
N LEU A 15 22.15 -17.04 -32.04
CA LEU A 15 21.92 -17.55 -30.70
C LEU A 15 20.93 -16.59 -30.04
N THR A 16 19.65 -16.85 -30.26
CA THR A 16 18.58 -16.41 -29.38
C THR A 16 18.82 -17.10 -28.06
N VAL A 17 19.65 -16.47 -27.22
CA VAL A 17 19.61 -16.75 -25.79
C VAL A 17 18.30 -16.16 -25.30
N SER A 18 17.22 -16.91 -25.47
CA SER A 18 16.03 -16.79 -24.64
C SER A 18 16.41 -17.31 -23.25
N ALA A 19 17.32 -16.60 -22.59
CA ALA A 19 17.28 -16.50 -21.15
C ALA A 19 16.02 -15.70 -20.83
N MET A 20 14.87 -16.38 -20.85
CA MET A 20 13.84 -16.12 -19.86
C MET A 20 14.51 -16.44 -18.52
N GLY A 21 15.35 -15.50 -18.05
CA GLY A 21 15.63 -15.36 -16.65
C GLY A 21 14.26 -15.16 -16.03
N THR A 22 13.74 -16.22 -15.44
CA THR A 22 12.85 -16.09 -14.31
C THR A 22 13.64 -15.26 -13.32
N PHE A 23 13.45 -13.93 -13.37
CA PHE A 23 13.92 -13.00 -12.36
C PHE A 23 13.10 -13.32 -11.10
N GLY A 24 13.51 -14.40 -10.44
CA GLY A 24 13.04 -14.77 -9.12
C GLY A 24 13.68 -13.83 -8.13
N SER A 25 13.28 -12.56 -8.15
CA SER A 25 13.37 -11.76 -6.93
C SER A 25 12.60 -12.57 -5.90
N LYS A 26 13.31 -13.12 -4.91
CA LYS A 26 12.63 -13.83 -3.82
C LYS A 26 11.56 -12.89 -3.27
N PRO A 27 10.33 -13.39 -3.04
CA PRO A 27 9.32 -12.59 -2.36
C PRO A 27 9.93 -11.99 -1.10
N ILE A 28 9.62 -10.72 -0.82
CA ILE A 28 10.07 -10.11 0.43
C ILE A 28 9.41 -10.89 1.56
N GLU A 29 10.24 -11.58 2.34
CA GLU A 29 9.78 -12.22 3.57
C GLU A 29 9.37 -11.12 4.54
N ASN A 30 8.22 -11.28 5.19
CA ASN A 30 7.71 -10.36 6.21
C ASN A 30 7.86 -11.01 7.60
N PRO A 31 9.08 -11.18 8.12
CA PRO A 31 9.26 -11.70 9.47
C PRO A 31 8.61 -10.77 10.50
N ASP A 32 8.22 -11.33 11.64
CA ASP A 32 7.84 -10.53 12.79
C ASP A 32 9.08 -9.88 13.39
N PHE A 33 9.00 -8.58 13.65
CA PHE A 33 10.04 -7.86 14.33
C PHE A 33 10.02 -8.22 15.83
N ALA A 34 11.12 -8.79 16.32
CA ALA A 34 11.25 -9.26 17.70
C ALA A 34 12.15 -8.36 18.55
N GLY A 35 12.15 -7.05 18.29
CA GLY A 35 12.96 -6.08 19.04
C GLY A 35 12.24 -5.47 20.25
N PRO A 36 12.99 -4.76 21.11
CA PRO A 36 12.42 -4.04 22.25
C PRO A 36 11.56 -2.87 21.77
N LYS A 37 10.39 -2.65 22.38
CA LYS A 37 9.55 -1.47 22.10
C LYS A 37 10.32 -0.18 22.43
N VAL A 38 10.37 0.75 21.49
CA VAL A 38 11.08 2.05 21.63
C VAL A 38 10.14 3.25 21.77
N GLY A 39 8.84 3.01 21.76
CA GLY A 39 7.85 4.05 21.96
C GLY A 39 6.43 3.50 22.08
N VAL A 40 5.51 4.40 22.44
CA VAL A 40 4.09 4.11 22.60
C VAL A 40 3.27 5.23 21.96
N VAL A 41 2.07 4.86 21.50
CA VAL A 41 1.06 5.85 21.09
C VAL A 41 0.21 6.16 22.31
N GLU A 42 0.20 7.42 22.69
CA GLU A 42 -0.61 7.99 23.77
C GLU A 42 -1.66 8.94 23.18
N THR A 43 -2.62 9.33 24.00
CA THR A 43 -3.55 10.42 23.70
C THR A 43 -3.12 11.64 24.51
N ASP A 44 -2.94 12.78 23.85
CA ASP A 44 -2.60 14.02 24.55
C ASP A 44 -3.83 14.67 25.21
N GLN A 45 -3.60 15.81 25.85
CA GLN A 45 -4.63 16.59 26.56
C GLN A 45 -5.76 17.11 25.65
N ASN A 46 -5.57 17.14 24.34
CA ASN A 46 -6.57 17.55 23.36
C ASN A 46 -7.36 16.36 22.79
N GLY A 47 -7.01 15.13 23.17
CA GLY A 47 -7.57 13.93 22.56
C GLY A 47 -6.81 13.47 21.32
N ASP A 48 -5.71 14.13 20.95
CA ASP A 48 -4.94 13.78 19.76
C ASP A 48 -4.01 12.60 20.04
N ARG A 49 -3.91 11.67 19.08
CA ARG A 49 -2.95 10.57 19.18
C ARG A 49 -1.54 11.10 18.94
N VAL A 50 -0.70 11.03 19.95
CA VAL A 50 0.70 11.42 19.91
C VAL A 50 1.59 10.21 20.17
N TRP A 51 2.65 10.08 19.39
CA TRP A 51 3.65 9.06 19.65
C TRP A 51 4.73 9.62 20.57
N ARG A 52 5.10 8.86 21.61
CA ARG A 52 6.20 9.17 22.51
C ARG A 52 7.25 8.06 22.49
N GLY A 53 8.50 8.46 22.27
CA GLY A 53 9.63 7.56 22.21
C GLY A 53 10.81 8.20 21.50
N GLU A 54 11.88 7.43 21.32
CA GLU A 54 13.03 7.81 20.49
C GLU A 54 13.00 6.98 19.20
N GLN A 55 12.90 7.65 18.06
CA GLN A 55 12.84 6.94 16.79
C GLN A 55 14.22 6.33 16.50
N PRO A 56 14.31 5.02 16.23
CA PRO A 56 15.59 4.38 16.01
C PRO A 56 16.34 4.99 14.81
N GLU A 57 17.65 5.18 14.94
CA GLU A 57 18.51 5.68 13.85
C GLU A 57 18.36 4.87 12.55
N VAL A 58 18.15 3.56 12.68
CA VAL A 58 17.93 2.66 11.54
C VAL A 58 16.71 3.09 10.72
N MET A 59 15.64 3.57 11.35
CA MET A 59 14.43 4.00 10.65
C MET A 59 14.64 5.30 9.88
N TYR A 60 15.44 6.23 10.39
CA TYR A 60 15.80 7.43 9.63
C TYR A 60 16.54 7.07 8.34
N LYS A 61 17.46 6.09 8.40
CA LYS A 61 18.19 5.61 7.22
C LYS A 61 17.27 4.90 6.23
N ILE A 62 16.37 4.04 6.73
CA ILE A 62 15.36 3.37 5.90
C ILE A 62 14.48 4.40 5.17
N LEU A 63 13.94 5.38 5.90
CA LEU A 63 13.07 6.40 5.32
C LEU A 63 13.79 7.24 4.26
N ALA A 64 15.04 7.63 4.52
CA ALA A 64 15.84 8.39 3.56
C ALA A 64 16.07 7.62 2.25
N ASP A 65 16.34 6.31 2.33
CA ASP A 65 16.53 5.46 1.15
C ASP A 65 15.17 5.12 0.47
N PHE A 66 14.07 5.03 1.23
CA PHE A 66 12.76 4.64 0.75
C PHE A 66 11.97 5.78 0.08
N THR A 67 12.01 7.01 0.61
CA THR A 67 11.25 8.16 0.07
C THR A 67 11.44 8.36 -1.45
N PRO A 68 12.67 8.44 -2.00
CA PRO A 68 12.85 8.61 -3.44
C PRO A 68 12.36 7.40 -4.24
N LEU A 69 12.46 6.19 -3.67
CA LEU A 69 11.93 4.98 -4.29
C LEU A 69 10.41 5.04 -4.45
N ARG A 70 9.70 5.46 -3.40
CA ARG A 70 8.25 5.65 -3.43
C ARG A 70 7.83 6.71 -4.44
N GLU A 71 8.51 7.85 -4.47
CA GLU A 71 8.21 8.94 -5.40
C GLU A 71 8.37 8.50 -6.86
N HIS A 72 9.43 7.74 -7.15
CA HIS A 72 9.72 7.27 -8.50
C HIS A 72 8.79 6.15 -8.98
N HIS A 73 8.28 5.31 -8.08
CA HIS A 73 7.40 4.17 -8.39
C HIS A 73 6.02 4.30 -7.74
N SER A 74 5.47 5.51 -7.73
CA SER A 74 4.15 5.80 -7.14
C SER A 74 2.98 5.11 -7.85
N ASP A 75 3.22 4.56 -9.04
CA ASP A 75 2.28 3.70 -9.77
C ASP A 75 2.08 2.33 -9.12
N ASN A 76 3.09 1.84 -8.39
CA ASN A 76 3.06 0.54 -7.72
C ASN A 76 3.22 0.63 -6.19
N ILE A 77 4.07 1.51 -5.67
CA ILE A 77 4.27 1.77 -4.24
C ILE A 77 3.35 2.91 -3.82
N ILE A 78 2.22 2.55 -3.21
CA ILE A 78 1.08 3.47 -3.04
C ILE A 78 1.20 4.28 -1.77
N ASP A 79 1.63 3.64 -0.69
CA ASP A 79 1.72 4.30 0.60
C ASP A 79 2.72 3.60 1.51
N SER A 80 3.00 4.21 2.66
CA SER A 80 3.83 3.64 3.70
C SER A 80 3.43 4.18 5.07
N SER A 81 3.44 3.34 6.09
CA SER A 81 3.21 3.73 7.48
C SER A 81 4.27 3.12 8.38
N LEU A 82 4.54 3.78 9.51
CA LEU A 82 5.33 3.17 10.58
C LEU A 82 4.39 2.43 11.53
N THR A 83 4.84 1.28 12.03
CA THR A 83 4.18 0.60 13.15
C THR A 83 4.07 1.51 14.37
N SER A 84 3.20 1.16 15.32
CA SER A 84 2.95 1.98 16.52
C SER A 84 4.19 2.21 17.40
N ASP A 85 5.14 1.27 17.39
CA ASP A 85 6.45 1.39 18.05
C ASP A 85 7.49 2.11 17.18
N ARG A 86 7.16 2.46 15.94
CA ARG A 86 8.01 3.08 14.91
C ARG A 86 9.29 2.29 14.62
N GLN A 87 9.21 0.96 14.63
CA GLN A 87 10.37 0.10 14.34
C GLN A 87 10.28 -0.64 13.00
N VAL A 88 9.09 -0.70 12.41
CA VAL A 88 8.88 -1.34 11.12
C VAL A 88 8.19 -0.34 10.20
N LEU A 89 8.72 -0.22 8.99
CA LEU A 89 8.07 0.46 7.87
C LEU A 89 7.17 -0.55 7.16
N GLU A 90 5.86 -0.35 7.26
CA GLU A 90 4.91 -1.04 6.41
C GLU A 90 4.80 -0.29 5.08
N VAL A 91 5.03 -1.01 3.98
CA VAL A 91 4.98 -0.47 2.62
C VAL A 91 3.82 -1.14 1.89
N TYR A 92 2.93 -0.34 1.32
CA TYR A 92 1.74 -0.83 0.63
C TYR A 92 1.95 -0.74 -0.88
N VAL A 93 1.85 -1.89 -1.56
CA VAL A 93 2.10 -2.00 -3.00
C VAL A 93 0.89 -2.58 -3.73
N ARG A 94 0.71 -2.25 -5.02
CA ARG A 94 -0.32 -2.89 -5.86
C ARG A 94 0.07 -4.29 -6.29
N ASN A 95 1.33 -4.46 -6.68
CA ASN A 95 1.86 -5.71 -7.21
C ASN A 95 3.27 -5.98 -6.68
N VAL A 96 3.43 -7.11 -6.00
CA VAL A 96 4.71 -7.59 -5.44
C VAL A 96 5.74 -7.97 -6.50
N ALA A 97 5.33 -8.10 -7.77
CA ALA A 97 6.20 -8.29 -8.93
C ALA A 97 6.24 -7.05 -9.86
N GLY A 98 5.70 -5.92 -9.41
CA GLY A 98 5.64 -4.68 -10.18
C GLY A 98 6.94 -3.85 -10.13
N PRO A 99 6.94 -2.66 -10.78
CA PRO A 99 8.04 -1.71 -10.71
C PRO A 99 8.44 -1.34 -9.27
N GLY A 100 9.73 -1.07 -9.05
CA GLY A 100 10.28 -0.70 -7.75
C GLY A 100 10.49 -1.85 -6.75
N MET A 101 9.99 -3.06 -7.04
CA MET A 101 10.07 -4.20 -6.12
C MET A 101 11.47 -4.79 -5.98
N GLU A 102 12.32 -4.69 -7.00
CA GLU A 102 13.72 -5.12 -6.91
C GLU A 102 14.49 -4.24 -5.92
N GLN A 103 14.36 -2.92 -6.05
CA GLN A 103 14.99 -1.95 -5.17
C GLN A 103 14.41 -2.03 -3.75
N LEU A 104 13.10 -2.21 -3.61
CA LEU A 104 12.46 -2.40 -2.31
C LEU A 104 12.95 -3.69 -1.65
N SER A 105 13.13 -4.77 -2.41
CA SER A 105 13.67 -6.04 -1.91
C SER A 105 15.14 -5.91 -1.49
N ALA A 106 15.95 -5.17 -2.26
CA ALA A 106 17.32 -4.85 -1.88
C ALA A 106 17.37 -4.03 -0.58
N LEU A 107 16.47 -3.05 -0.42
CA LEU A 107 16.36 -2.24 0.79
C LEU A 107 15.92 -3.09 2.00
N ALA A 108 14.91 -3.95 1.83
CA ALA A 108 14.45 -4.89 2.86
C ALA A 108 15.55 -5.89 3.26
N SER A 109 16.38 -6.31 2.31
CA SER A 109 17.54 -7.18 2.57
C SER A 109 18.65 -6.47 3.37
N LYS A 110 18.85 -5.17 3.14
CA LYS A 110 19.79 -4.33 3.91
C LYS A 110 19.31 -4.11 5.35
N TYR A 111 17.99 -4.08 5.56
CA TYR A 111 17.35 -3.84 6.85
C TYR A 111 16.34 -4.96 7.20
N PRO A 112 16.83 -6.18 7.48
CA PRO A 112 15.96 -7.31 7.74
C PRO A 112 15.04 -7.01 8.94
N GLN A 113 13.78 -7.45 8.85
CA GLN A 113 12.73 -7.28 9.87
C GLN A 113 12.20 -5.84 10.08
N HIS A 114 12.80 -4.82 9.45
CA HIS A 114 12.37 -3.43 9.60
C HIS A 114 11.50 -2.91 8.45
N ILE A 115 11.31 -3.71 7.41
CA ILE A 115 10.45 -3.38 6.27
C ILE A 115 9.48 -4.54 6.06
N ARG A 116 8.19 -4.22 5.97
CA ARG A 116 7.12 -5.18 5.74
C ARG A 116 6.31 -4.75 4.53
N VAL A 117 6.23 -5.59 3.51
CA VAL A 117 5.46 -5.29 2.30
C VAL A 117 4.08 -5.90 2.38
N LYS A 118 3.05 -5.07 2.16
CA LYS A 118 1.66 -5.47 2.12
C LYS A 118 1.08 -5.14 0.75
N THR A 119 0.19 -5.99 0.25
CA THR A 119 -0.52 -5.71 -0.98
C THR A 119 -1.81 -4.94 -0.68
N THR A 120 -2.07 -3.88 -1.45
CA THR A 120 -3.35 -3.17 -1.48
C THR A 120 -3.93 -3.22 -2.89
N THR A 121 -5.23 -3.45 -2.97
CA THR A 121 -5.99 -3.55 -4.21
C THR A 121 -6.97 -2.39 -4.37
N VAL A 122 -7.18 -1.57 -3.34
CA VAL A 122 -8.05 -0.41 -3.41
C VAL A 122 -7.43 0.67 -4.29
N THR A 123 -8.25 1.31 -5.11
CA THR A 123 -7.81 2.31 -6.09
C THR A 123 -8.61 3.60 -5.98
N GLU A 124 -8.09 4.68 -6.58
CA GLU A 124 -8.82 5.94 -6.74
C GLU A 124 -10.16 5.77 -7.46
N ALA A 125 -10.25 4.83 -8.41
CA ALA A 125 -11.50 4.50 -9.08
C ALA A 125 -12.55 3.93 -8.12
N ASP A 126 -12.12 3.22 -7.06
CA ASP A 126 -13.04 2.74 -6.03
C ASP A 126 -13.53 3.87 -5.13
N ALA A 127 -12.65 4.79 -4.72
CA ALA A 127 -13.07 6.00 -3.99
C ALA A 127 -14.02 6.86 -4.82
N GLN A 128 -13.74 7.02 -6.12
CA GLN A 128 -14.61 7.74 -7.03
C GLN A 128 -15.99 7.08 -7.13
N ARG A 129 -16.05 5.75 -7.30
CA ARG A 129 -17.32 5.01 -7.33
C ARG A 129 -18.16 5.24 -6.07
N VAL A 130 -17.53 5.26 -4.89
CA VAL A 130 -18.20 5.55 -3.62
C VAL A 130 -18.67 7.01 -3.59
N SER A 131 -17.84 7.95 -4.01
CA SER A 131 -18.19 9.37 -4.12
C SER A 131 -19.36 9.63 -5.07
N ASP A 132 -19.39 8.95 -6.22
CA ASP A 132 -20.47 9.04 -7.21
C ASP A 132 -21.78 8.55 -6.59
N TYR A 133 -21.76 7.38 -5.94
CA TYR A 133 -22.94 6.84 -5.25
C TYR A 133 -23.47 7.79 -4.16
N ILE A 134 -22.59 8.39 -3.36
CA ILE A 134 -22.98 9.37 -2.32
C ILE A 134 -23.64 10.59 -2.96
N THR A 135 -23.14 11.04 -4.10
CA THR A 135 -23.67 12.18 -4.83
C THR A 135 -25.06 11.87 -5.41
N GLU A 136 -25.19 10.73 -6.09
CA GLU A 136 -26.45 10.27 -6.70
C GLU A 136 -27.56 10.08 -5.67
N ASN A 137 -27.21 9.69 -4.44
CA ASN A 137 -28.15 9.44 -3.35
C ASN A 137 -28.26 10.62 -2.36
N ASN A 138 -27.65 11.77 -2.66
CA ASN A 138 -27.68 12.99 -1.85
C ASN A 138 -27.28 12.75 -0.37
N LEU A 139 -26.18 12.03 -0.15
CA LEU A 139 -25.69 11.62 1.16
C LEU A 139 -24.60 12.55 1.73
N TRP A 140 -24.17 13.57 0.98
CA TRP A 140 -23.18 14.56 1.42
C TRP A 140 -23.72 15.48 2.51
N GLY A 141 -22.85 15.84 3.46
CA GLY A 141 -23.16 16.68 4.61
C GLY A 141 -23.90 15.93 5.73
N ASN A 142 -24.69 14.91 5.39
CA ASN A 142 -25.30 13.97 6.33
C ASN A 142 -25.88 12.75 5.57
N PRO A 143 -25.37 11.51 5.75
CA PRO A 143 -24.42 11.11 6.79
C PRO A 143 -22.94 11.28 6.43
N VAL A 144 -22.57 11.63 5.20
CA VAL A 144 -21.17 11.58 4.74
C VAL A 144 -20.51 12.95 4.70
N LEU A 145 -19.34 13.07 5.33
CA LEU A 145 -18.52 14.27 5.32
C LEU A 145 -17.34 14.19 4.36
N GLY A 146 -16.87 12.98 4.07
CA GLY A 146 -15.68 12.77 3.26
C GLY A 146 -15.52 11.34 2.76
N VAL A 147 -14.80 11.19 1.66
CA VAL A 147 -14.38 9.90 1.09
C VAL A 147 -12.88 9.95 0.85
N GLY A 148 -12.19 8.86 1.18
CA GLY A 148 -10.76 8.72 0.99
C GLY A 148 -10.34 7.28 0.77
N LEU A 149 -9.03 7.06 0.70
CA LEU A 149 -8.44 5.74 0.56
C LEU A 149 -7.62 5.40 1.79
N SER A 150 -7.61 4.13 2.16
CA SER A 150 -6.63 3.60 3.10
C SER A 150 -6.00 2.34 2.53
N ALA A 151 -4.71 2.46 2.17
CA ALA A 151 -3.90 1.33 1.78
C ALA A 151 -3.69 0.36 2.97
N GLU A 152 -3.61 0.90 4.19
CA GLU A 152 -3.48 0.14 5.44
C GLU A 152 -4.62 -0.85 5.66
N THR A 153 -5.87 -0.39 5.54
CA THR A 153 -7.05 -1.24 5.72
C THR A 153 -7.53 -1.87 4.41
N ASN A 154 -6.84 -1.60 3.30
CA ASN A 154 -7.21 -1.99 1.94
C ASN A 154 -8.69 -1.69 1.64
N SER A 155 -9.10 -0.44 1.86
CA SER A 155 -10.50 -0.04 1.80
C SER A 155 -10.68 1.43 1.41
N VAL A 156 -11.89 1.77 0.97
CA VAL A 156 -12.33 3.16 0.86
C VAL A 156 -12.77 3.62 2.24
N THR A 157 -12.22 4.74 2.72
CA THR A 157 -12.62 5.34 3.99
C THR A 157 -13.76 6.31 3.78
N VAL A 158 -14.78 6.23 4.63
CA VAL A 158 -15.92 7.16 4.62
C VAL A 158 -15.95 7.87 5.97
N ASP A 159 -15.79 9.19 5.95
CA ASP A 159 -15.92 10.03 7.14
C ASP A 159 -17.41 10.30 7.38
N VAL A 160 -17.89 9.93 8.56
CA VAL A 160 -19.33 9.98 8.90
C VAL A 160 -19.60 11.14 9.85
N ASP A 161 -20.71 11.84 9.62
CA ASP A 161 -21.16 12.92 10.49
C ASP A 161 -21.50 12.40 11.91
N PRO A 162 -20.88 12.94 12.98
CA PRO A 162 -21.15 12.52 14.35
C PRO A 162 -22.62 12.61 14.77
N SER A 163 -23.37 13.59 14.25
CA SER A 163 -24.79 13.77 14.56
C SER A 163 -25.67 12.69 13.94
N TYR A 164 -25.24 12.08 12.83
CA TYR A 164 -25.91 10.93 12.25
C TYR A 164 -25.75 9.69 13.13
N LEU A 165 -24.53 9.45 13.60
CA LEU A 165 -24.20 8.31 14.47
C LEU A 165 -24.94 8.38 15.79
N ALA A 166 -25.10 9.58 16.36
CA ALA A 166 -25.86 9.80 17.58
C ALA A 166 -27.33 9.35 17.46
N LYS A 167 -27.88 9.25 16.24
CA LYS A 167 -29.24 8.75 15.99
C LYS A 167 -29.30 7.22 15.91
N GLY A 168 -28.17 6.54 15.76
CA GLY A 168 -28.09 5.08 15.64
C GLY A 168 -28.73 4.54 14.35
N GLU A 169 -28.85 5.36 13.31
CA GLU A 169 -29.43 4.95 12.03
C GLU A 169 -28.45 4.04 11.25
N PRO A 170 -28.96 3.06 10.48
CA PRO A 170 -28.12 2.22 9.62
C PRO A 170 -27.43 3.05 8.54
N MET A 171 -26.16 2.73 8.25
CA MET A 171 -25.43 3.45 7.19
C MET A 171 -26.04 3.15 5.81
N PRO A 172 -26.43 4.17 5.02
CA PRO A 172 -26.95 4.01 3.65
C PRO A 172 -25.87 3.63 2.63
N LEU A 173 -24.79 3.02 3.10
CA LEU A 173 -23.62 2.60 2.35
C LEU A 173 -23.26 1.19 2.80
N ASP A 174 -23.16 0.27 1.86
CA ASP A 174 -22.72 -1.09 2.14
C ASP A 174 -21.67 -1.56 1.12
N SER A 175 -20.74 -2.37 1.60
CA SER A 175 -19.62 -2.86 0.79
C SER A 175 -20.05 -3.80 -0.32
N ALA A 176 -21.18 -4.51 -0.17
CA ALA A 176 -21.63 -5.49 -1.15
C ALA A 176 -22.19 -4.79 -2.40
N THR A 177 -23.02 -3.78 -2.22
CA THR A 177 -23.59 -2.94 -3.29
C THR A 177 -22.51 -2.22 -4.06
N LEU A 178 -21.50 -1.68 -3.37
CA LEU A 178 -20.44 -0.90 -4.01
C LEU A 178 -19.28 -1.77 -4.53
N GLY A 179 -19.29 -3.08 -4.23
CA GLY A 179 -18.25 -4.02 -4.60
C GLY A 179 -16.87 -3.67 -4.03
N VAL A 180 -16.81 -2.91 -2.94
CA VAL A 180 -15.57 -2.43 -2.33
C VAL A 180 -15.67 -2.48 -0.81
N LYS A 181 -14.57 -2.87 -0.16
CA LYS A 181 -14.46 -2.79 1.29
C LYS A 181 -14.54 -1.33 1.74
N LEU A 182 -15.48 -1.04 2.64
CA LEU A 182 -15.64 0.28 3.25
C LEU A 182 -15.06 0.27 4.65
N THR A 183 -14.54 1.40 5.08
CA THR A 183 -14.13 1.63 6.46
C THR A 183 -14.68 2.98 6.91
N PHE A 184 -15.64 2.93 7.83
CA PHE A 184 -16.26 4.13 8.35
C PHE A 184 -15.40 4.70 9.48
N LYS A 185 -15.01 5.96 9.35
CA LYS A 185 -14.27 6.68 10.38
C LYS A 185 -15.27 7.44 11.24
N SER A 186 -15.43 7.00 12.49
CA SER A 186 -16.11 7.76 13.54
C SER A 186 -15.90 7.14 14.93
N GLY A 187 -16.24 7.91 15.97
CA GLY A 187 -15.93 7.60 17.37
C GLY A 187 -16.73 6.47 18.03
N GLU A 188 -17.80 5.90 17.43
CA GLU A 188 -18.52 4.74 18.00
C GLU A 188 -19.49 4.03 17.00
N VAL A 189 -20.06 2.89 17.42
CA VAL A 189 -20.52 1.72 16.62
C VAL A 189 -21.31 2.03 15.33
N ILE A 190 -20.75 1.59 14.20
CA ILE A 190 -21.36 1.61 12.88
C ILE A 190 -21.97 0.24 12.56
N THR A 191 -23.26 0.19 12.20
CA THR A 191 -23.90 -1.00 11.63
C THR A 191 -24.15 -0.78 10.14
N PRO A 192 -23.44 -1.48 9.23
CA PRO A 192 -23.72 -1.44 7.80
C PRO A 192 -25.12 -2.00 7.51
N LEU A 193 -25.76 -1.54 6.43
CA LEU A 193 -26.94 -2.21 5.89
C LEU A 193 -26.59 -3.68 5.55
N ARG A 194 -27.50 -4.60 5.91
CA ARG A 194 -27.38 -6.04 5.66
C ARG A 194 -27.95 -6.42 4.31
#